data_AF-A0A6A4GTK5-F1
#
_entry.id   AF-A0A6A4GTK5-F1
#
_cell.length_a   1.000
_cell.length_b   1.000
_cell.length_c   1.000
_cell.angle_alpha   90.00
_cell.angle_beta   90.00
_cell.angle_gamma   90.00
#
_symmetry.space_group_name_H-M   'P 1'
#
loop_
_entity.id
_entity.type
_entity.pdbx_description
1 polymer ?
#
loop_
_entity_poly.entity_id
_entity_poly.type
_entity_poly.pdbx_seq_one_letter_code
_entity_poly.pdbx_strand_id
1 'polypeptide(L)'
;MSIKVFTPVEMTVPVQAIAELLVDAAQPVNPVPDGESDKENQEEMEELEVENSTENGQDATLSNNLPNLQTFQLLPVKTAQNEPQTCQDSHLLEALQMQTARLALAKGHTIVLQSQAVLQQLYANSVRTQLAAKEEKAVKILKKGKGKGTHLKDGLPCLLTSQALTKCSKWDSTGETYFQHIVQHEEAMKEREREKDARKKARESQAAEMVLWEQADQKRRERNEEWTHTWRDVLERYNADPKVAKSQGAWLKEWDQKNPKPKARDPQLAPEPMVPKPKVRKEATATEPEEEEGRFVKGR
;
A
#
# COMPACT_ATOMS: atom_id res chain seq x y z
N MET A 1 23.35 64.98 -10.80
CA MET A 1 23.85 63.58 -10.78
C MET A 1 22.73 62.72 -10.20
N SER A 2 22.23 61.75 -10.96
CA SER A 2 21.02 60.98 -10.60
C SER A 2 21.43 59.73 -9.84
N ILE A 3 21.10 59.66 -8.55
CA ILE A 3 21.48 58.56 -7.66
C ILE A 3 20.40 57.48 -7.81
N LYS A 4 20.76 56.35 -8.42
CA LYS A 4 19.89 55.18 -8.53
C LYS A 4 19.74 54.56 -7.13
N VAL A 5 18.57 54.73 -6.52
CA VAL A 5 18.21 54.12 -5.24
C VAL A 5 17.92 52.64 -5.50
N PHE A 6 18.73 51.77 -4.90
CA PHE A 6 18.51 50.31 -4.93
C PHE A 6 17.40 49.97 -3.93
N THR A 7 16.23 49.57 -4.42
CA THR A 7 15.18 48.99 -3.58
C THR A 7 15.62 47.58 -3.16
N PRO A 8 15.70 47.27 -1.85
CA PRO A 8 16.01 45.93 -1.38
C PRO A 8 14.89 44.96 -1.77
N VAL A 9 15.26 43.84 -2.37
CA VAL A 9 14.34 42.73 -2.69
C VAL A 9 14.01 42.02 -1.38
N GLU A 10 12.77 42.17 -0.90
CA GLU A 10 12.28 41.42 0.26
C GLU A 10 12.08 39.94 -0.13
N MET A 11 13.00 39.08 0.32
CA MET A 11 12.88 37.62 0.14
C MET A 11 12.07 37.01 1.28
N THR A 12 10.77 37.33 1.36
CA THR A 12 9.90 36.85 2.44
C THR A 12 9.21 35.52 2.11
N VAL A 13 9.18 35.09 0.85
CA VAL A 13 8.33 33.99 0.39
C VAL A 13 9.02 32.61 0.27
N PRO A 14 10.31 32.45 -0.09
CA PRO A 14 10.84 31.11 -0.41
C PRO A 14 11.13 30.23 0.81
N VAL A 15 11.19 30.78 2.03
CA VAL A 15 11.58 30.00 3.23
C VAL A 15 10.43 29.16 3.79
N GLN A 16 9.18 29.62 3.68
CA GLN A 16 8.02 28.87 4.17
C GLN A 16 7.73 27.61 3.33
N ALA A 17 7.84 27.71 2.00
CA ALA A 17 7.60 26.58 1.10
C ALA A 17 8.58 25.41 1.33
N ILE A 18 9.83 25.70 1.70
CA ILE A 18 10.85 24.67 1.98
C ILE A 18 10.57 23.98 3.32
N ALA A 19 10.06 24.70 4.31
CA ALA A 19 9.73 24.13 5.61
C ALA A 19 8.54 23.17 5.56
N GLU A 20 7.50 23.48 4.78
CA GLU A 20 6.34 22.60 4.58
C GLU A 20 6.72 21.31 3.82
N LEU A 21 7.56 21.42 2.78
CA LEU A 21 8.03 20.26 2.01
C LEU A 21 8.88 19.27 2.85
N LEU A 22 9.60 19.78 3.85
CA LEU A 22 10.44 18.97 4.75
C LEU A 22 9.65 18.21 5.81
N VAL A 23 8.47 18.71 6.21
CA VAL A 23 7.61 18.07 7.21
C VAL A 23 6.91 16.84 6.63
N ASP A 24 6.48 16.89 5.37
CA ASP A 24 5.81 15.76 4.70
C ASP A 24 6.78 14.63 4.33
N ALA A 25 8.04 14.95 3.97
CA ALA A 25 9.04 13.94 3.62
C ALA A 25 9.61 13.17 4.84
N ALA A 26 9.40 13.68 6.06
CA ALA A 26 9.93 13.09 7.29
C ALA A 26 8.94 12.12 7.98
N GLN A 27 7.70 11.98 7.48
CA GLN A 27 6.78 10.99 8.02
C GLN A 27 7.29 9.59 7.67
N PRO A 28 7.60 8.74 8.66
CA PRO A 28 7.95 7.36 8.40
C PRO A 28 6.75 6.72 7.72
N VAL A 29 6.94 6.27 6.47
CA VAL A 29 6.01 5.35 5.82
C VAL A 29 6.03 4.11 6.70
N ASN A 30 5.04 3.98 7.58
CA ASN A 30 4.88 2.79 8.40
C ASN A 30 4.84 1.61 7.42
N PRO A 31 5.76 0.65 7.53
CA PRO A 31 5.68 -0.56 6.73
C PRO A 31 4.31 -1.16 7.03
N VAL A 32 3.45 -1.16 6.02
CA VAL A 32 2.17 -1.86 6.05
C VAL A 32 2.51 -3.27 6.53
N PRO A 33 1.99 -3.73 7.68
CA PRO A 33 2.25 -5.08 8.14
C PRO A 33 1.75 -5.99 7.03
N ASP A 34 2.69 -6.67 6.36
CA ASP A 34 2.40 -7.70 5.40
C ASP A 34 1.52 -8.70 6.11
N GLY A 35 0.23 -8.68 5.77
CA GLY A 35 -0.76 -9.61 6.28
C GLY A 35 -0.21 -11.01 6.09
N GLU A 36 -0.01 -11.68 7.22
CA GLU A 36 0.31 -13.09 7.32
C GLU A 36 -0.53 -13.85 6.29
N SER A 37 0.17 -14.54 5.40
CA SER A 37 -0.49 -15.48 4.52
C SER A 37 -1.08 -16.57 5.40
N ASP A 38 -2.40 -16.56 5.55
CA ASP A 38 -3.17 -17.65 6.13
C ASP A 38 -2.73 -18.97 5.49
N LYS A 39 -1.95 -19.72 6.26
CA LYS A 39 -1.72 -21.14 6.08
C LYS A 39 -2.47 -21.83 7.22
N GLU A 40 -3.72 -22.16 6.98
CA GLU A 40 -4.46 -23.12 7.79
C GLU A 40 -4.82 -24.33 6.95
N ASN A 41 -4.06 -25.42 7.17
CA ASN A 41 -4.53 -26.70 7.74
C ASN A 41 -3.46 -27.78 7.48
N GLN A 42 -2.68 -28.17 8.51
CA GLN A 42 -2.88 -29.30 9.44
C GLN A 42 -2.55 -30.65 8.75
N GLU A 43 -1.61 -31.49 9.21
CA GLU A 43 -1.44 -32.06 10.55
C GLU A 43 0.02 -32.50 10.81
N GLU A 44 0.27 -32.78 12.10
CA GLU A 44 1.20 -33.78 12.64
C GLU A 44 2.58 -33.33 13.19
N MET A 45 2.62 -33.42 14.53
CA MET A 45 3.67 -34.01 15.37
C MET A 45 4.89 -33.19 15.80
N GLU A 46 5.15 -33.37 17.10
CA GLU A 46 6.40 -33.22 17.85
C GLU A 46 6.79 -31.82 18.35
N GLU A 47 6.23 -31.56 19.54
CA GLU A 47 6.95 -31.11 20.73
C GLU A 47 8.47 -31.38 20.67
N LEU A 48 9.23 -30.33 20.33
CA LEU A 48 10.63 -30.20 20.69
C LEU A 48 10.87 -28.80 21.25
N GLU A 49 11.15 -28.78 22.54
CA GLU A 49 11.78 -27.68 23.25
C GLU A 49 13.08 -27.28 22.52
N VAL A 50 13.14 -26.03 22.06
CA VAL A 50 14.40 -25.39 21.70
C VAL A 50 14.52 -24.10 22.50
N GLU A 51 15.28 -24.20 23.57
CA GLU A 51 15.87 -23.08 24.27
C GLU A 51 16.81 -22.27 23.36
N ASN A 52 16.92 -20.98 23.69
CA ASN A 52 17.96 -20.02 23.30
C ASN A 52 17.94 -19.48 21.87
N SER A 53 17.53 -18.20 21.76
CA SER A 53 18.47 -17.11 21.49
C SER A 53 17.77 -15.76 21.66
N THR A 54 17.97 -15.13 22.82
CA THR A 54 17.68 -13.72 23.05
C THR A 54 18.79 -12.89 22.40
N GLU A 55 18.71 -12.68 21.08
CA GLU A 55 19.57 -11.72 20.40
C GLU A 55 18.93 -10.34 20.39
N ASN A 56 19.65 -9.42 21.03
CA ASN A 56 19.48 -7.98 21.09
C ASN A 56 18.99 -7.35 19.77
N GLY A 57 17.68 -7.11 19.67
CA GLY A 57 17.11 -6.13 18.75
C GLY A 57 17.40 -4.73 19.27
N GLN A 58 18.54 -4.17 18.89
CA GLN A 58 18.74 -2.73 18.95
C GLN A 58 17.80 -2.11 17.91
N ASP A 59 16.61 -1.72 18.35
CA ASP A 59 15.75 -0.79 17.63
C ASP A 59 16.57 0.48 17.41
N ALA A 60 17.12 0.60 16.21
CA ALA A 60 17.68 1.83 15.70
C ALA A 60 16.50 2.76 15.44
N THR A 61 15.94 3.33 16.51
CA THR A 61 15.18 4.57 16.46
C THR A 61 16.10 5.59 15.81
N LEU A 62 15.96 5.72 14.48
CA LEU A 62 16.40 6.88 13.72
C LEU A 62 15.60 8.06 14.28
N SER A 63 16.06 8.59 15.41
CA SER A 63 15.58 9.84 15.93
C SER A 63 15.94 10.87 14.87
N ASN A 64 14.93 11.27 14.11
CA ASN A 64 14.94 12.39 13.20
C ASN A 64 15.15 13.67 14.01
N ASN A 65 16.33 13.81 14.62
CA ASN A 65 16.84 15.05 15.17
C ASN A 65 17.14 15.95 13.98
N LEU A 66 16.07 16.47 13.38
CA LEU A 66 16.15 17.62 12.51
C LEU A 66 16.88 18.68 13.36
N PRO A 67 18.06 19.17 12.94
CA PRO A 67 18.78 20.15 13.71
C PRO A 67 17.82 21.31 13.92
N ASN A 68 17.50 21.59 15.19
CA ASN A 68 16.65 22.69 15.58
C ASN A 68 17.32 23.97 15.05
N LEU A 69 16.88 24.42 13.87
CA LEU A 69 17.39 25.61 13.22
C LEU A 69 16.84 26.78 14.00
N GLN A 70 17.53 27.13 15.09
CA GLN A 70 17.24 28.26 15.95
C GLN A 70 17.11 29.49 15.05
N THR A 71 15.86 29.88 14.80
CA THR A 71 15.56 30.98 13.90
C THR A 71 15.80 32.25 14.68
N PHE A 72 17.00 32.80 14.55
CA PHE A 72 17.31 34.11 15.14
C PHE A 72 16.45 35.15 14.43
N GLN A 73 15.36 35.56 15.07
CA GLN A 73 14.61 36.75 14.66
C GLN A 73 15.54 37.95 14.84
N LEU A 74 16.14 38.39 13.72
CA LEU A 74 16.83 39.66 13.69
C LEU A 74 15.76 40.74 13.75
N LEU A 75 15.58 41.31 14.94
CA LEU A 75 14.80 42.53 15.10
C LEU A 75 15.34 43.57 14.09
N PRO A 76 14.46 44.24 13.34
CA PRO A 76 14.87 45.29 12.42
C PRO A 76 15.70 46.29 13.22
N VAL A 77 16.99 46.41 12.89
CA VAL A 77 17.82 47.47 13.43
C VAL A 77 17.17 48.76 12.94
N LYS A 78 16.50 49.48 13.85
CA LYS A 78 15.98 50.81 13.57
C LYS A 78 17.19 51.67 13.19
N THR A 79 17.40 51.86 11.90
CA THR A 79 18.36 52.84 11.41
C THR A 79 17.80 54.19 11.82
N ALA A 80 18.32 54.75 12.91
CA ALA A 80 18.06 56.14 13.22
C ALA A 80 18.44 56.95 11.97
N GLN A 81 17.50 57.74 11.43
CA GLN A 81 17.68 58.58 10.25
C GLN A 81 18.59 59.78 10.55
N ASN A 82 19.70 59.54 11.25
CA ASN A 82 20.69 60.57 11.50
C ASN A 82 21.56 60.65 10.25
N GLU A 83 21.46 61.76 9.53
CA GLU A 83 22.41 62.07 8.47
C GLU A 83 23.83 62.11 9.07
N PRO A 84 24.83 61.51 8.40
CA PRO A 84 26.20 61.51 8.90
C PRO A 84 26.71 62.95 9.00
N GLN A 85 27.06 63.39 10.21
CA GLN A 85 27.53 64.76 10.45
C GLN A 85 29.01 64.93 10.14
N THR A 86 29.78 63.83 10.16
CA THR A 86 31.22 63.84 9.89
C THR A 86 31.59 62.91 8.74
N CYS A 87 32.73 63.18 8.09
CA CYS A 87 33.28 62.32 7.04
C CYS A 87 33.55 60.88 7.55
N GLN A 88 33.92 60.77 8.84
CA GLN A 88 34.13 59.48 9.50
C GLN A 88 32.84 58.67 9.63
N ASP A 89 31.71 59.32 9.94
CA ASP A 89 30.40 58.67 10.03
C ASP A 89 29.97 58.10 8.67
N SER A 90 30.26 58.83 7.57
CA SER A 90 29.97 58.34 6.21
C SER A 90 30.75 57.07 5.89
N HIS A 91 32.04 57.02 6.23
CA HIS A 91 32.88 55.85 5.96
C HIS A 91 32.46 54.64 6.83
N LEU A 92 32.06 54.88 8.08
CA LEU A 92 31.54 53.83 8.96
C LEU A 92 30.21 53.27 8.42
N LEU A 93 29.33 54.14 7.92
CA LEU A 93 28.04 53.74 7.35
C LEU A 93 28.22 52.92 6.06
N GLU A 94 29.15 53.30 5.19
CA GLU A 94 29.52 52.52 4.00
C GLU A 94 30.07 51.14 4.37
N ALA A 95 30.98 51.08 5.35
CA ALA A 95 31.53 49.81 5.84
C ALA A 95 30.44 48.89 6.43
N LEU A 96 29.48 49.46 7.18
CA LEU A 96 28.34 48.74 7.73
C LEU A 96 27.43 48.21 6.61
N GLN A 97 27.12 49.01 5.60
CA GLN A 97 26.35 48.57 4.43
C GLN A 97 27.05 47.43 3.68
N MET A 98 28.36 47.55 3.45
CA MET A 98 29.14 46.51 2.78
C MET A 98 29.17 45.20 3.59
N GLN A 99 29.33 45.29 4.91
CA GLN A 99 29.24 44.11 5.79
C GLN A 99 27.84 43.48 5.77
N THR A 100 26.80 44.30 5.78
CA THR A 100 25.40 43.84 5.71
C THR A 100 25.14 43.10 4.40
N ALA A 101 25.63 43.64 3.27
CA ALA A 101 25.52 42.99 1.96
C ALA A 101 26.29 41.66 1.90
N ARG A 102 27.52 41.61 2.44
CA ARG A 102 28.31 40.35 2.52
C ARG A 102 27.60 39.29 3.36
N LEU A 103 27.03 39.69 4.50
CA LEU A 103 26.30 38.81 5.39
C LEU A 103 25.01 38.29 4.72
N ALA A 104 24.30 39.13 3.98
CA ALA A 104 23.13 38.71 3.20
C ALA A 104 23.50 37.68 2.11
N LEU A 105 24.60 37.91 1.38
CA LEU A 105 25.11 36.96 0.37
C LEU A 105 25.49 35.63 1.02
N ALA A 106 26.25 35.66 2.12
CA ALA A 106 26.65 34.46 2.84
C ALA A 106 25.44 33.65 3.33
N LYS A 107 24.41 34.31 3.87
CA LYS A 107 23.15 33.66 4.25
C LYS A 107 22.44 33.01 3.08
N GLY A 108 22.33 33.72 1.94
CA GLY A 108 21.75 33.17 0.72
C GLY A 108 22.49 31.90 0.27
N HIS A 109 23.82 31.93 0.31
CA HIS A 109 24.64 30.77 -0.03
C HIS A 109 24.44 29.59 0.95
N THR A 110 24.33 29.85 2.26
CA THR A 110 24.03 28.82 3.25
C THR A 110 22.67 28.16 3.01
N ILE A 111 21.63 28.93 2.68
CA ILE A 111 20.30 28.39 2.36
C ILE A 111 20.37 27.48 1.13
N VAL A 112 21.07 27.90 0.08
CA VAL A 112 21.28 27.08 -1.12
C VAL A 112 21.97 25.75 -0.76
N LEU A 113 23.06 25.79 0.01
CA LEU A 113 23.77 24.58 0.43
C LEU A 113 22.91 23.65 1.30
N GLN A 114 22.11 24.19 2.21
CA GLN A 114 21.19 23.41 3.04
C GLN A 114 20.11 22.74 2.19
N SER A 115 19.51 23.48 1.26
CA SER A 115 18.51 22.92 0.34
C SER A 115 19.09 21.80 -0.54
N GLN A 116 20.33 21.97 -1.02
CA GLN A 116 21.04 20.94 -1.77
C GLN A 116 21.31 19.69 -0.94
N ALA A 117 21.72 19.83 0.32
CA ALA A 117 21.96 18.70 1.22
C ALA A 117 20.67 17.89 1.46
N VAL A 118 19.54 18.57 1.69
CA VAL A 118 18.22 17.93 1.86
C VAL A 118 17.83 17.15 0.60
N LEU A 119 17.95 17.77 -0.59
CA LEU A 119 17.65 17.12 -1.87
C LEU A 119 18.52 15.87 -2.10
N GLN A 120 19.81 15.96 -1.78
CA GLN A 120 20.73 14.80 -1.88
C GLN A 120 20.33 13.67 -0.93
N GLN A 121 19.90 13.99 0.29
CA GLN A 121 19.43 13.01 1.26
C GLN A 121 18.15 12.30 0.80
N LEU A 122 17.16 13.07 0.31
CA LEU A 122 15.92 12.50 -0.24
C LEU A 122 16.21 11.60 -1.45
N TYR A 123 17.09 12.02 -2.34
CA TYR A 123 17.52 11.22 -3.48
C TYR A 123 18.20 9.92 -3.03
N ALA A 124 19.16 10.00 -2.09
CA ALA A 124 19.85 8.82 -1.57
C ALA A 124 18.87 7.82 -0.92
N ASN A 125 17.88 8.30 -0.18
CA ASN A 125 16.84 7.46 0.42
C ASN A 125 15.96 6.78 -0.65
N SER A 126 15.55 7.51 -1.70
CA SER A 126 14.82 6.94 -2.84
C SER A 126 15.63 5.86 -3.55
N VAL A 127 16.92 6.09 -3.80
CA VAL A 127 17.80 5.08 -4.41
C VAL A 127 17.94 3.84 -3.52
N ARG A 128 18.09 4.01 -2.20
CA ARG A 128 18.17 2.90 -1.25
C ARG A 128 16.90 2.05 -1.24
N THR A 129 15.72 2.66 -1.22
CA THR A 129 14.45 1.92 -1.26
C THR A 129 14.26 1.18 -2.57
N GLN A 130 14.65 1.77 -3.71
CA GLN A 130 14.62 1.09 -5.00
C GLN A 130 15.58 -0.09 -5.07
N LEU A 131 16.78 0.03 -4.50
CA LEU A 131 17.75 -1.05 -4.41
C LEU A 131 17.22 -2.18 -3.52
N ALA A 132 16.71 -1.85 -2.33
CA ALA A 132 16.12 -2.82 -1.41
C ALA A 132 14.96 -3.60 -2.07
N ALA A 133 14.05 -2.91 -2.79
CA ALA A 133 12.96 -3.55 -3.51
C ALA A 133 13.45 -4.48 -4.65
N LYS A 134 14.54 -4.12 -5.34
CA LYS A 134 15.16 -4.98 -6.36
C LYS A 134 15.85 -6.20 -5.74
N GLU A 135 16.53 -6.01 -4.62
CA GLU A 135 17.16 -7.09 -3.85
C GLU A 135 16.12 -8.07 -3.32
N GLU A 136 15.03 -7.57 -2.74
CA GLU A 136 13.92 -8.39 -2.25
C GLU A 136 13.27 -9.20 -3.37
N LYS A 137 13.05 -8.59 -4.55
CA LYS A 137 12.59 -9.29 -5.75
C LYS A 137 13.58 -10.37 -6.17
N ALA A 138 14.88 -10.08 -6.18
CA ALA A 138 15.91 -11.06 -6.51
C ALA A 138 15.92 -12.24 -5.51
N VAL A 139 15.80 -11.97 -4.20
CA VAL A 139 15.70 -13.00 -3.16
C VAL A 139 14.42 -13.83 -3.34
N LYS A 140 13.27 -13.21 -3.62
CA LYS A 140 12.01 -13.91 -3.90
C LYS A 140 12.12 -14.81 -5.14
N ILE A 141 12.80 -14.36 -6.19
CA ILE A 141 13.06 -15.17 -7.39
C ILE A 141 13.98 -16.36 -7.07
N LEU A 142 15.06 -16.13 -6.32
CA LEU A 142 15.98 -17.18 -5.87
C LEU A 142 15.28 -18.23 -5.00
N LYS A 143 14.48 -17.79 -4.02
CA LYS A 143 13.71 -18.69 -3.13
C LYS A 143 12.66 -19.52 -3.87
N LYS A 144 12.08 -19.01 -4.97
CA LYS A 144 11.06 -19.72 -5.76
C LYS A 144 11.64 -20.77 -6.73
N GLY A 145 12.96 -20.99 -6.75
CA GLY A 145 13.60 -22.12 -7.44
C GLY A 145 13.46 -22.16 -8.98
N LYS A 146 12.85 -21.15 -9.60
CA LYS A 146 12.57 -21.08 -11.04
C LYS A 146 13.42 -19.99 -11.69
N GLY A 147 14.69 -20.27 -11.94
CA GLY A 147 15.53 -19.36 -12.71
C GLY A 147 16.99 -19.70 -12.67
N LYS A 148 17.46 -20.47 -13.65
CA LYS A 148 18.88 -20.65 -13.93
C LYS A 148 19.47 -19.26 -14.22
N GLY A 149 20.43 -18.85 -13.38
CA GLY A 149 20.88 -17.48 -13.25
C GLY A 149 21.24 -16.81 -14.56
N THR A 150 20.47 -15.80 -14.93
CA THR A 150 21.02 -14.68 -15.68
C THR A 150 21.38 -13.64 -14.63
N HIS A 151 22.62 -13.69 -14.16
CA HIS A 151 23.19 -12.54 -13.43
C HIS A 151 22.91 -11.30 -14.28
N LEU A 152 22.23 -10.32 -13.70
CA LEU A 152 22.18 -8.96 -14.23
C LEU A 152 23.62 -8.46 -14.28
N LYS A 153 24.31 -8.74 -15.39
CA LYS A 153 25.60 -8.15 -15.70
C LYS A 153 25.34 -6.65 -15.78
N ASP A 154 26.03 -5.95 -14.89
CA ASP A 154 26.08 -4.50 -14.74
C ASP A 154 24.85 -3.90 -14.05
N GLY A 155 24.62 -4.33 -12.81
CA GLY A 155 23.69 -3.74 -11.83
C GLY A 155 24.05 -2.33 -11.35
N LEU A 156 24.56 -1.47 -12.24
CA LEU A 156 24.63 -0.04 -11.94
C LEU A 156 23.26 0.57 -12.28
N PRO A 157 22.55 1.22 -11.35
CA PRO A 157 21.44 2.07 -11.73
C PRO A 157 21.98 3.03 -12.79
N CYS A 158 21.30 3.10 -13.93
CA CYS A 158 21.61 4.07 -14.97
C CYS A 158 21.41 5.44 -14.34
N LEU A 159 22.45 5.97 -13.71
CA LEU A 159 22.51 7.34 -13.25
C LEU A 159 22.18 8.15 -14.49
N LEU A 160 21.14 8.98 -14.40
CA LEU A 160 20.81 9.98 -15.40
C LEU A 160 22.05 10.87 -15.52
N THR A 161 23.00 10.45 -16.35
CA THR A 161 24.19 11.22 -16.64
C THR A 161 23.70 12.51 -17.24
N SER A 162 24.31 13.62 -16.83
CA SER A 162 23.93 14.99 -17.16
C SER A 162 23.77 15.27 -18.66
N GLN A 163 24.19 14.36 -19.54
CA GLN A 163 23.92 14.36 -20.99
C GLN A 163 22.45 14.13 -21.35
N ALA A 164 21.68 13.35 -20.57
CA ALA A 164 20.24 13.21 -20.76
C ALA A 164 19.51 14.49 -20.32
N LEU A 165 20.00 15.16 -19.27
CA LEU A 165 19.46 16.44 -18.80
C LEU A 165 19.76 17.61 -19.75
N THR A 166 20.87 17.57 -20.50
CA THR A 166 21.22 18.62 -21.46
C THR A 166 20.38 18.59 -22.73
N LYS A 167 19.76 17.45 -23.08
CA LYS A 167 18.75 17.40 -24.16
C LYS A 167 17.38 17.92 -23.74
N CYS A 168 17.13 18.04 -22.45
CA CYS A 168 15.96 18.76 -21.93
C CYS A 168 16.24 20.26 -21.73
N SER A 169 17.31 20.83 -22.32
CA SER A 169 17.70 22.26 -22.18
C SER A 169 16.67 23.31 -22.62
N LYS A 170 15.45 22.88 -22.99
CA LYS A 170 14.26 23.72 -23.04
C LYS A 170 13.39 23.49 -21.78
N TRP A 171 14.02 23.45 -20.61
CA TRP A 171 13.33 23.74 -19.36
C TRP A 171 13.08 25.24 -19.40
N ASP A 172 11.83 25.64 -19.67
CA ASP A 172 11.39 27.00 -19.36
C ASP A 172 11.81 27.31 -17.91
N SER A 173 12.36 28.50 -17.67
CA SER A 173 13.09 28.86 -16.43
C SER A 173 12.26 28.83 -15.14
N THR A 174 11.05 28.33 -15.18
CA THR A 174 10.11 28.16 -14.08
C THR A 174 10.20 26.71 -13.61
N GLY A 175 10.93 26.46 -12.52
CA GLY A 175 11.02 25.15 -11.86
C GLY A 175 9.68 24.55 -11.39
N GLU A 176 8.54 25.17 -11.72
CA GLU A 176 7.17 24.75 -11.41
C GLU A 176 6.79 23.41 -12.04
N THR A 177 7.28 23.09 -13.24
CA THR A 177 6.91 21.84 -13.95
C THR A 177 7.42 20.59 -13.22
N TYR A 178 8.57 20.68 -12.56
CA TYR A 178 9.12 19.58 -11.77
C TYR A 178 8.28 19.34 -10.50
N PHE A 179 7.93 20.40 -9.77
CA PHE A 179 7.05 20.28 -8.59
C PHE A 179 5.69 19.72 -8.98
N GLN A 180 5.11 20.17 -10.09
CA GLN A 180 3.84 19.65 -10.58
C GLN A 180 3.92 18.15 -10.91
N HIS A 181 5.03 17.67 -11.47
CA HIS A 181 5.23 16.25 -11.75
C HIS A 181 5.38 15.39 -10.48
N ILE A 182 6.04 15.90 -9.44
CA ILE A 182 6.12 15.22 -8.14
C ILE A 182 4.73 15.09 -7.52
N VAL A 183 3.96 16.19 -7.48
CA VAL A 183 2.60 16.19 -6.93
C VAL A 183 1.71 15.19 -7.68
N GLN A 184 1.74 15.20 -9.01
CA GLN A 184 1.00 14.23 -9.83
C GLN A 184 1.41 12.78 -9.54
N HIS A 185 2.71 12.52 -9.35
CA HIS A 185 3.20 11.19 -9.03
C HIS A 185 2.74 10.73 -7.64
N GLU A 186 2.77 11.60 -6.62
CA GLU A 186 2.29 11.29 -5.28
C GLU A 186 0.78 11.03 -5.26
N GLU A 187 -0.01 11.85 -5.96
CA GLU A 187 -1.45 11.63 -6.14
C GLU A 187 -1.74 10.30 -6.83
N ALA A 188 -1.01 9.97 -7.90
CA ALA A 188 -1.13 8.71 -8.61
C ALA A 188 -0.78 7.49 -7.72
N MET A 189 0.23 7.63 -6.84
CA MET A 189 0.59 6.59 -5.89
C MET A 189 -0.51 6.38 -4.83
N LYS A 190 -1.07 7.46 -4.29
CA LYS A 190 -2.20 7.41 -3.34
C LYS A 190 -3.46 6.80 -3.97
N GLU A 191 -3.76 7.13 -5.23
CA GLU A 191 -4.88 6.52 -5.96
C GLU A 191 -4.67 5.01 -6.16
N ARG A 192 -3.47 4.61 -6.59
CA ARG A 192 -3.13 3.18 -6.76
C ARG A 192 -3.24 2.40 -5.46
N GLU A 193 -2.88 2.99 -4.32
CA GLU A 193 -3.04 2.36 -3.01
C GLU A 193 -4.51 2.22 -2.62
N ARG A 194 -5.32 3.28 -2.79
CA ARG A 194 -6.77 3.21 -2.58
C ARG A 194 -7.45 2.15 -3.45
N GLU A 195 -7.03 2.03 -4.71
CA GLU A 195 -7.54 1.02 -5.62
C GLU A 195 -7.18 -0.41 -5.16
N LYS A 196 -5.94 -0.63 -4.68
CA LYS A 196 -5.53 -1.92 -4.11
C LYS A 196 -6.35 -2.28 -2.89
N ASP A 197 -6.59 -1.33 -1.99
CA ASP A 197 -7.40 -1.54 -0.79
C ASP A 197 -8.86 -1.84 -1.15
N ALA A 198 -9.43 -1.14 -2.12
CA ALA A 198 -10.77 -1.42 -2.61
C ALA A 198 -10.88 -2.85 -3.18
N ARG A 199 -9.87 -3.29 -3.94
CA ARG A 199 -9.80 -4.67 -4.46
C ARG A 199 -9.67 -5.70 -3.33
N LYS A 200 -8.89 -5.41 -2.28
CA LYS A 200 -8.74 -6.29 -1.12
C LYS A 200 -10.07 -6.44 -0.38
N LYS A 201 -10.73 -5.32 -0.04
CA LYS A 201 -12.04 -5.31 0.62
C LYS A 201 -13.12 -6.04 -0.20
N ALA A 202 -13.11 -5.88 -1.53
CA ALA A 202 -14.02 -6.61 -2.41
C ALA A 202 -13.80 -8.13 -2.30
N ARG A 203 -12.55 -8.61 -2.31
CA ARG A 203 -12.24 -10.04 -2.13
C ARG A 203 -12.64 -10.56 -0.76
N GLU A 204 -12.40 -9.79 0.30
CA GLU A 204 -12.79 -10.14 1.68
C GLU A 204 -14.32 -10.26 1.82
N SER A 205 -15.08 -9.29 1.29
CA SER A 205 -16.54 -9.35 1.33
C SER A 205 -17.11 -10.55 0.56
N GLN A 206 -16.52 -10.88 -0.59
CA GLN A 206 -16.90 -12.06 -1.37
C GLN A 206 -16.56 -13.37 -0.63
N ALA A 207 -15.40 -13.43 0.02
CA ALA A 207 -15.00 -14.58 0.82
C ALA A 207 -15.97 -14.79 2.01
N ALA A 208 -16.36 -13.72 2.69
CA ALA A 208 -17.34 -13.77 3.77
C ALA A 208 -18.72 -14.26 3.29
N GLU A 209 -19.20 -13.80 2.14
CA GLU A 209 -20.47 -14.27 1.54
C GLU A 209 -20.40 -15.77 1.19
N MET A 210 -19.27 -16.23 0.66
CA MET A 210 -19.04 -17.64 0.36
C MET A 210 -19.08 -18.52 1.62
N VAL A 211 -18.46 -18.08 2.72
CA VAL A 211 -18.50 -18.81 4.01
C VAL A 211 -19.93 -18.93 4.54
N LEU A 212 -20.71 -17.84 4.49
CA LEU A 212 -22.12 -17.88 4.92
C LEU A 212 -22.96 -18.84 4.06
N TRP A 213 -22.71 -18.89 2.75
CA TRP A 213 -23.37 -19.83 1.86
C TRP A 213 -23.00 -21.28 2.16
N GLU A 214 -21.72 -21.58 2.41
CA GLU A 214 -21.26 -22.93 2.77
C GLU A 214 -21.90 -23.41 4.08
N GLN A 215 -21.99 -22.54 5.10
CA GLN A 215 -22.68 -22.88 6.34
C GLN A 215 -24.18 -23.16 6.12
N ALA A 216 -24.84 -22.38 5.26
CA ALA A 216 -26.24 -22.61 4.92
C ALA A 216 -26.45 -23.92 4.14
N ASP A 217 -25.56 -24.22 3.18
CA ASP A 217 -25.62 -25.48 2.42
C ASP A 217 -25.31 -26.68 3.32
N GLN A 218 -24.38 -26.55 4.27
CA GLN A 218 -24.07 -27.60 5.23
C GLN A 218 -25.27 -27.93 6.13
N LYS A 219 -25.92 -26.91 6.72
CA LYS A 219 -27.16 -27.10 7.51
C LYS A 219 -28.27 -27.74 6.69
N ARG A 220 -28.40 -27.38 5.41
CA ARG A 220 -29.35 -28.02 4.49
C ARG A 220 -29.02 -29.50 4.28
N ARG A 221 -27.74 -29.84 4.09
CA ARG A 221 -27.30 -31.25 3.94
C ARG A 221 -27.63 -32.06 5.17
N GLU A 222 -27.33 -31.55 6.36
CA GLU A 222 -27.67 -32.19 7.64
C GLU A 222 -29.18 -32.46 7.77
N ARG A 223 -30.03 -31.46 7.49
CA ARG A 223 -31.49 -31.67 7.47
C ARG A 223 -31.91 -32.71 6.44
N ASN A 224 -31.33 -32.68 5.25
CA ASN A 224 -31.64 -33.68 4.22
C ASN A 224 -31.18 -35.08 4.63
N GLU A 225 -30.08 -35.22 5.36
CA GLU A 225 -29.63 -36.49 5.92
C GLU A 225 -30.63 -37.01 6.96
N GLU A 226 -31.04 -36.18 7.92
CA GLU A 226 -32.10 -36.52 8.88
C GLU A 226 -33.39 -36.96 8.16
N TRP A 227 -33.77 -36.26 7.09
CA TRP A 227 -34.90 -36.64 6.25
C TRP A 227 -34.71 -38.01 5.61
N THR A 228 -33.52 -38.32 5.07
CA THR A 228 -33.26 -39.66 4.53
C THR A 228 -33.30 -40.76 5.60
N HIS A 229 -32.98 -40.45 6.86
CA HIS A 229 -33.14 -41.37 7.98
C HIS A 229 -34.61 -41.61 8.29
N THR A 230 -35.41 -40.56 8.47
CA THR A 230 -36.86 -40.69 8.73
C THR A 230 -37.58 -41.44 7.60
N TRP A 231 -37.19 -41.18 6.34
CA TRP A 231 -37.69 -41.89 5.18
C TRP A 231 -37.37 -43.39 5.21
N ARG A 232 -36.14 -43.76 5.59
CA ARG A 232 -35.74 -45.15 5.77
C ARG A 232 -36.54 -45.83 6.87
N ASP A 233 -36.74 -45.16 8.01
CA ASP A 233 -37.53 -45.69 9.12
C ASP A 233 -38.99 -45.93 8.72
N VAL A 234 -39.60 -45.00 7.97
CA VAL A 234 -40.97 -45.13 7.44
C VAL A 234 -41.06 -46.30 6.47
N LEU A 235 -40.07 -46.48 5.58
CA LEU A 235 -40.00 -47.64 4.69
C LEU A 235 -39.82 -48.95 5.44
N GLU A 236 -39.00 -48.97 6.49
CA GLU A 236 -38.78 -50.15 7.31
C GLU A 236 -40.07 -50.57 8.03
N ARG A 237 -40.79 -49.61 8.64
CA ARG A 237 -42.11 -49.85 9.25
C ARG A 237 -43.11 -50.37 8.23
N TYR A 238 -43.21 -49.71 7.07
CA TYR A 238 -44.05 -50.15 5.96
C TYR A 238 -43.76 -51.60 5.53
N ASN A 239 -42.49 -52.03 5.55
CA ASN A 239 -42.11 -53.39 5.18
C ASN A 239 -42.38 -54.42 6.30
N ALA A 240 -42.42 -53.98 7.56
CA ALA A 240 -42.69 -54.83 8.72
C ALA A 240 -44.20 -55.05 8.94
N ASP A 241 -45.01 -54.00 8.76
CA ASP A 241 -46.45 -54.00 9.03
C ASP A 241 -47.26 -55.08 8.26
N PRO A 242 -46.97 -55.42 6.98
CA PRO A 242 -47.65 -56.51 6.28
C PRO A 242 -47.52 -57.86 6.99
N LYS A 243 -46.39 -58.10 7.68
CA LYS A 243 -46.16 -59.35 8.43
C LYS A 243 -47.04 -59.40 9.68
N VAL A 244 -47.20 -58.26 10.34
CA VAL A 244 -48.09 -58.10 11.51
C VAL A 244 -49.55 -58.19 11.09
N ALA A 245 -49.95 -57.53 10.01
CA ALA A 245 -51.30 -57.63 9.46
C ALA A 245 -51.65 -59.07 9.06
N LYS A 246 -50.71 -59.79 8.45
CA LYS A 246 -50.87 -61.21 8.09
C LYS A 246 -51.05 -62.11 9.32
N SER A 247 -50.29 -61.90 10.40
CA SER A 247 -50.45 -62.69 11.63
C SER A 247 -51.77 -62.42 12.35
N GLN A 248 -52.36 -61.24 12.14
CA GLN A 248 -53.69 -60.85 12.62
C GLN A 248 -54.84 -61.32 11.71
N GLY A 249 -54.55 -62.01 10.60
CA GLY A 249 -55.56 -62.52 9.66
C GLY A 249 -56.14 -61.48 8.70
N ALA A 250 -55.52 -60.30 8.59
CA ALA A 250 -55.93 -59.29 7.63
C ALA A 250 -55.58 -59.70 6.19
N TRP A 251 -56.43 -59.35 5.22
CA TRP A 251 -56.19 -59.61 3.81
C TRP A 251 -55.22 -58.59 3.20
N LEU A 252 -54.09 -59.05 2.66
CA LEU A 252 -52.99 -58.18 2.19
C LEU A 252 -53.41 -57.15 1.14
N LYS A 253 -54.32 -57.52 0.22
CA LYS A 253 -54.78 -56.61 -0.85
C LYS A 253 -55.52 -55.40 -0.30
N GLU A 254 -56.36 -55.58 0.72
CA GLU A 254 -57.05 -54.48 1.40
C GLU A 254 -56.08 -53.63 2.22
N TRP A 255 -55.04 -54.25 2.79
CA TRP A 255 -54.01 -53.53 3.54
C TRP A 255 -53.18 -52.62 2.63
N ASP A 256 -52.71 -53.11 1.47
CA ASP A 256 -51.93 -52.32 0.50
C ASP A 256 -52.75 -51.15 -0.08
N GLN A 257 -54.07 -51.33 -0.22
CA GLN A 257 -54.95 -50.24 -0.67
C GLN A 257 -55.09 -49.15 0.38
N LYS A 258 -55.11 -49.52 1.67
CA LYS A 258 -55.22 -48.58 2.80
C LYS A 258 -53.88 -47.93 3.15
N ASN A 259 -52.78 -48.63 2.92
CA ASN A 259 -51.42 -48.17 3.20
C ASN A 259 -50.63 -48.21 1.89
N PRO A 260 -50.76 -47.18 1.04
CA PRO A 260 -49.97 -47.12 -0.18
C PRO A 260 -48.48 -47.01 0.17
N LYS A 261 -47.63 -47.64 -0.65
CA LYS A 261 -46.18 -47.51 -0.50
C LYS A 261 -45.80 -46.02 -0.50
N PRO A 262 -45.11 -45.54 0.54
CA PRO A 262 -44.69 -44.14 0.59
C PRO A 262 -43.81 -43.84 -0.62
N LYS A 263 -43.84 -42.61 -1.15
CA LYS A 263 -43.00 -42.19 -2.29
C LYS A 263 -42.00 -41.13 -1.85
N ALA A 264 -40.75 -41.25 -2.32
CA ALA A 264 -39.68 -40.29 -1.99
C ALA A 264 -39.93 -38.87 -2.54
N ARG A 265 -40.91 -38.71 -3.43
CA ARG A 265 -41.33 -37.41 -3.99
C ARG A 265 -42.54 -36.80 -3.26
N ASP A 266 -43.05 -37.46 -2.23
CA ASP A 266 -44.15 -36.89 -1.46
C ASP A 266 -43.69 -35.56 -0.83
N PRO A 267 -44.47 -34.48 -0.88
CA PRO A 267 -44.03 -33.15 -0.44
C PRO A 267 -43.52 -33.09 1.01
N GLN A 268 -43.97 -34.02 1.85
CA GLN A 268 -43.56 -34.14 3.25
C GLN A 268 -42.20 -34.86 3.42
N LEU A 269 -41.69 -35.51 2.37
CA LEU A 269 -40.51 -36.38 2.39
C LEU A 269 -39.49 -36.01 1.30
N ALA A 270 -39.78 -34.98 0.50
CA ALA A 270 -38.92 -34.52 -0.58
C ALA A 270 -37.78 -33.65 -0.03
N PRO A 271 -36.51 -33.95 -0.37
CA PRO A 271 -35.37 -33.19 0.15
C PRO A 271 -35.44 -31.71 -0.24
N GLU A 272 -34.95 -30.84 0.63
CA GLU A 272 -34.87 -29.42 0.37
C GLU A 272 -33.97 -29.14 -0.84
N PRO A 273 -34.41 -28.28 -1.78
CA PRO A 273 -33.64 -27.97 -2.97
C PRO A 273 -32.33 -27.27 -2.62
N MET A 274 -31.33 -27.42 -3.49
CA MET A 274 -30.01 -26.83 -3.29
C MET A 274 -30.10 -25.29 -3.27
N VAL A 275 -29.48 -24.66 -2.27
CA VAL A 275 -29.36 -23.20 -2.22
C VAL A 275 -28.44 -22.77 -3.37
N PRO A 276 -28.88 -21.87 -4.26
CA PRO A 276 -28.06 -21.46 -5.40
C PRO A 276 -26.77 -20.80 -4.89
N LYS A 277 -25.64 -21.23 -5.45
CA LYS A 277 -24.33 -20.64 -5.12
C LYS A 277 -24.32 -19.15 -5.50
N PRO A 278 -23.81 -18.25 -4.63
CA PRO A 278 -23.62 -16.85 -4.96
C PRO A 278 -22.84 -16.73 -6.27
N LYS A 279 -23.44 -16.06 -7.25
CA LYS A 279 -22.75 -15.79 -8.51
C LYS A 279 -21.79 -14.67 -8.25
N VAL A 280 -20.50 -15.01 -8.23
CA VAL A 280 -19.42 -14.02 -8.27
C VAL A 280 -19.65 -13.20 -9.53
N ARG A 281 -20.13 -11.97 -9.36
CA ARG A 281 -20.23 -11.07 -10.50
C ARG A 281 -18.80 -10.78 -10.89
N LYS A 282 -18.41 -11.28 -12.06
CA LYS A 282 -17.28 -10.75 -12.81
C LYS A 282 -17.70 -9.37 -13.31
N GLU A 283 -18.02 -8.45 -12.41
CA GLU A 283 -18.11 -7.05 -12.79
C GLU A 283 -16.74 -6.72 -13.36
N ALA A 284 -16.77 -6.29 -14.61
CA ALA A 284 -15.61 -6.21 -15.48
C ALA A 284 -14.44 -5.63 -14.69
N THR A 285 -13.43 -6.47 -14.43
CA THR A 285 -12.04 -6.05 -14.46
C THR A 285 -11.79 -5.55 -15.88
N ALA A 286 -12.41 -4.41 -16.20
CA ALA A 286 -12.05 -3.55 -17.28
C ALA A 286 -10.62 -3.15 -16.95
N THR A 287 -9.70 -3.59 -17.79
CA THR A 287 -8.28 -3.27 -17.69
C THR A 287 -7.68 -3.75 -16.37
N GLU A 288 -7.36 -5.05 -16.28
CA GLU A 288 -6.00 -5.33 -15.80
C GLU A 288 -5.11 -4.41 -16.63
N PRO A 289 -4.34 -3.48 -16.03
CA PRO A 289 -3.29 -2.84 -16.78
C PRO A 289 -2.43 -4.00 -17.24
N GLU A 290 -2.50 -4.34 -18.54
CA GLU A 290 -1.41 -5.06 -19.18
C GLU A 290 -0.19 -4.32 -18.69
N GLU A 291 0.57 -4.99 -17.81
CA GLU A 291 1.92 -4.57 -17.54
C GLU A 291 2.51 -4.50 -18.94
N GLU A 292 2.69 -3.26 -19.41
CA GLU A 292 3.36 -2.94 -20.66
C GLU A 292 4.81 -3.38 -20.42
N GLU A 293 5.01 -4.71 -20.40
CA GLU A 293 6.28 -5.38 -20.45
C GLU A 293 6.90 -4.83 -21.71
N GLY A 294 7.77 -3.84 -21.51
CA GLY A 294 8.44 -3.13 -22.56
C GLY A 294 8.90 -4.13 -23.60
N ARG A 295 8.22 -4.12 -24.75
CA ARG A 295 8.73 -4.74 -25.97
C ARG A 295 10.05 -4.06 -26.24
N PHE A 296 11.11 -4.69 -25.76
CA PHE A 296 12.48 -4.36 -26.11
C PHE A 296 12.60 -4.65 -27.60
N VAL A 297 12.39 -3.61 -28.41
CA VAL A 297 12.65 -3.65 -29.84
C VAL A 297 14.15 -3.85 -29.98
N LYS A 298 14.58 -5.08 -30.27
CA LYS A 298 15.94 -5.38 -30.70
C LYS A 298 16.18 -4.66 -32.03
N GLY A 299 16.81 -3.50 -31.96
CA GLY A 299 17.43 -2.86 -33.12
C GLY A 299 18.50 -3.79 -33.69
N ARG A 300 18.47 -3.96 -35.03
CA ARG A 300 19.50 -4.67 -35.81
C ARG A 300 20.77 -3.84 -35.91
#